data_AF-A0A8S4RYI0-F1
#
_entry.id   AF-A0A8S4RYI0-F1
#
_cell.length_a   1.000
_cell.length_b   1.000
_cell.length_c   1.000
_cell.angle_alpha   90.00
_cell.angle_beta   90.00
_cell.angle_gamma   90.00
#
_symmetry.space_group_name_H-M   'P 1'
#
loop_
_entity.id
_entity.type
_entity.pdbx_description
1 polymer ?
#
loop_
_entity_poly.entity_id
_entity_poly.type
_entity_poly.pdbx_seq_one_letter_code
_entity_poly.pdbx_strand_id
1 'polypeptide(L)'
;MSKWQSERSIHEMLKDTPPLRESSDSITSGTEAKFPTSRSMPFPPAYAPPDVSQNGAQGSSTLLRAGSTKLESIKNWSVSTYKCTKQLLYEKLGKSSRTVDTELEAQIEMLRETQRKYNGVLRLSTALTAQLTASSSTQRALGEAFAELAQKSPELQNQFLYNADTQRSLTRNCDTLLAALHFFNNALDTLANRSMADTLLTVRAYEAARVDNKRIEKSSCINKKDIDKETLISMAIRDLYQ
;
A
#
# COMPACT_ATOMS: atom_id res chain seq x y z
N MET A 1 -14.85 -43.57 -54.43
CA MET A 1 -15.88 -43.05 -53.50
C MET A 1 -15.17 -42.57 -52.25
N SER A 2 -14.91 -41.27 -52.11
CA SER A 2 -15.77 -40.28 -51.42
C SER A 2 -15.79 -40.54 -49.90
N LYS A 3 -15.49 -39.59 -49.01
CA LYS A 3 -15.89 -38.19 -49.05
C LYS A 3 -15.04 -37.42 -48.02
N TRP A 4 -14.37 -36.35 -48.46
CA TRP A 4 -13.87 -35.31 -47.58
C TRP A 4 -15.04 -34.72 -46.78
N GLN A 5 -14.93 -34.71 -45.45
CA GLN A 5 -15.89 -34.00 -44.60
C GLN A 5 -15.63 -32.50 -44.74
N SER A 6 -16.71 -31.80 -45.01
CA SER A 6 -16.81 -30.38 -45.34
C SER A 6 -16.10 -29.49 -44.32
N GLU A 7 -15.21 -28.64 -44.82
CA GLU A 7 -14.76 -27.42 -44.14
C GLU A 7 -15.99 -26.59 -43.77
N ARG A 8 -16.09 -26.16 -42.50
CA ARG A 8 -17.05 -25.12 -42.14
C ARG A 8 -16.59 -23.82 -42.77
N SER A 9 -17.48 -23.13 -43.47
CA SER A 9 -17.18 -21.82 -44.05
C SER A 9 -16.82 -20.85 -42.93
N ILE A 10 -15.75 -20.07 -43.15
CA ILE A 10 -15.26 -19.01 -42.24
C ILE A 10 -16.38 -18.04 -41.88
N HIS A 11 -17.39 -17.91 -42.76
CA HIS A 11 -18.57 -17.09 -42.56
C HIS A 11 -19.51 -17.61 -41.46
N GLU A 12 -19.57 -18.92 -41.21
CA GLU A 12 -20.35 -19.49 -40.09
C GLU A 12 -19.66 -19.29 -38.75
N MET A 13 -18.33 -19.33 -38.70
CA MET A 13 -17.58 -19.14 -37.46
C MET A 13 -17.67 -17.72 -36.89
N LEU A 14 -17.99 -16.71 -37.73
CA LEU A 14 -18.14 -15.32 -37.29
C LEU A 14 -19.49 -15.02 -36.62
N LYS A 15 -20.51 -15.88 -36.79
CA LYS A 15 -21.85 -15.66 -36.24
C LYS A 15 -21.95 -15.89 -34.73
N ASP A 16 -21.02 -16.64 -34.15
CA ASP A 16 -21.00 -16.96 -32.71
C ASP A 16 -20.14 -16.00 -31.88
N THR A 17 -19.75 -14.85 -32.45
CA THR A 17 -18.98 -13.84 -31.71
C THR A 17 -19.93 -13.03 -30.82
N PRO A 18 -19.80 -13.05 -29.48
CA PRO A 18 -20.63 -12.20 -28.62
C PRO A 18 -20.36 -10.72 -28.93
N PRO A 19 -21.38 -9.84 -28.88
CA PRO A 19 -21.21 -8.45 -29.26
C PRO A 19 -20.23 -7.74 -28.30
N LEU A 20 -19.28 -7.01 -28.89
CA LEU A 20 -18.39 -6.09 -28.21
C LEU A 20 -19.23 -5.02 -27.50
N ARG A 21 -19.15 -5.00 -26.18
CA ARG A 21 -19.69 -3.92 -25.36
C ARG A 21 -18.86 -2.66 -25.66
N GLU A 22 -19.42 -1.74 -26.44
CA GLU A 22 -18.89 -0.39 -26.58
C GLU A 22 -18.94 0.30 -25.21
N SER A 23 -17.79 0.39 -24.55
CA SER A 23 -17.62 1.27 -23.39
C SER A 23 -17.02 2.58 -23.91
N SER A 24 -17.90 3.44 -24.38
CA SER A 24 -17.59 4.83 -24.68
C SER A 24 -17.48 5.60 -23.36
N ASP A 25 -16.30 5.59 -22.75
CA ASP A 25 -15.88 6.61 -21.78
C ASP A 25 -14.39 6.91 -21.99
N SER A 26 -14.15 7.72 -23.01
CA SER A 26 -12.88 8.41 -23.22
C SER A 26 -12.95 9.72 -22.46
N ILE A 27 -12.19 9.87 -21.38
CA ILE A 27 -11.89 11.20 -20.83
C ILE A 27 -10.37 11.33 -20.72
N THR A 28 -9.78 11.89 -21.77
CA THR A 28 -8.47 12.55 -21.69
C THR A 28 -8.68 14.05 -21.88
N SER A 29 -8.11 14.82 -20.96
CA SER A 29 -7.78 16.25 -21.08
C SER A 29 -8.96 17.23 -20.96
N GLY A 30 -9.00 18.16 -20.03
CA GLY A 30 -8.03 18.53 -19.01
C GLY A 30 -8.46 19.84 -18.36
N THR A 31 -8.59 19.83 -17.04
CA THR A 31 -8.39 21.02 -16.20
C THR A 31 -7.83 20.57 -14.85
N GLU A 32 -6.50 20.65 -14.77
CA GLU A 32 -5.62 20.68 -13.59
C GLU A 32 -6.18 20.24 -12.21
N ALA A 33 -5.86 19.02 -11.80
CA ALA A 33 -5.65 18.73 -10.39
C ALA A 33 -4.14 18.76 -10.10
N LYS A 34 -3.68 19.88 -9.55
CA LYS A 34 -2.32 20.03 -9.02
C LYS A 34 -2.11 18.98 -7.92
N PHE A 35 -1.32 17.95 -8.20
CA PHE A 35 -0.69 17.16 -7.16
C PHE A 35 0.40 18.02 -6.51
N PRO A 36 0.33 18.34 -5.20
CA PRO A 36 1.52 18.78 -4.52
C PRO A 36 2.45 17.58 -4.34
N THR A 37 3.54 17.62 -5.08
CA THR A 37 4.85 17.05 -4.76
C THR A 37 5.10 16.99 -3.26
N SER A 38 5.57 15.82 -2.81
CA SER A 38 6.36 15.56 -1.61
C SER A 38 6.55 16.74 -0.66
N ARG A 39 5.82 16.75 0.45
CA ARG A 39 6.26 17.37 1.69
C ARG A 39 6.18 16.32 2.79
N SER A 40 7.36 15.97 3.30
CA SER A 40 7.58 15.37 4.61
C SER A 40 6.51 15.83 5.60
N MET A 41 5.74 14.88 6.15
CA MET A 41 4.83 15.14 7.26
C MET A 41 5.67 15.74 8.40
N PRO A 42 5.44 17.00 8.81
CA PRO A 42 6.06 17.53 10.00
C PRO A 42 5.47 16.77 11.19
N PHE A 43 6.34 16.25 12.05
CA PHE A 43 5.95 15.88 13.41
C PHE A 43 5.16 17.04 14.04
N PRO A 44 4.12 16.77 14.86
CA PRO A 44 3.43 17.84 15.56
C PRO A 44 4.43 18.61 16.42
N PRO A 45 4.44 19.95 16.42
CA PRO A 45 5.41 20.70 17.17
C PRO A 45 5.21 20.42 18.66
N ALA A 46 6.33 20.10 19.33
CA ALA A 46 6.40 20.12 20.78
C ALA A 46 5.83 21.45 21.29
N TYR A 47 5.00 21.36 22.32
CA TYR A 47 4.31 22.47 22.95
C TYR A 47 5.28 23.63 23.24
N ALA A 48 5.13 24.75 22.53
CA ALA A 48 5.86 25.98 22.78
C ALA A 48 4.97 26.93 23.60
N PRO A 49 5.49 27.54 24.68
CA PRO A 49 4.74 28.51 25.48
C PRO A 49 4.64 29.85 24.73
N PRO A 50 3.58 30.65 24.98
CA PRO A 50 3.38 31.91 24.25
C PRO A 50 4.35 33.00 24.73
N ASP A 51 5.00 33.63 23.75
CA ASP A 51 5.78 34.87 23.86
C ASP A 51 4.85 36.08 24.07
N VAL A 52 5.23 36.96 24.98
CA VAL A 52 4.53 38.20 25.32
C VAL A 52 5.33 39.35 24.72
N SER A 53 4.83 39.95 23.64
CA SER A 53 5.35 41.22 23.13
C SER A 53 4.24 42.23 22.86
N GLN A 54 4.57 43.48 23.20
CA GLN A 54 3.71 44.62 23.51
C GLN A 54 3.33 45.49 22.29
N ASN A 55 2.30 46.32 22.52
CA ASN A 55 1.89 47.57 21.84
C ASN A 55 1.04 47.43 20.57
N GLY A 56 -0.05 48.18 20.37
CA GLY A 56 -0.71 49.20 21.19
C GLY A 56 -1.93 49.80 20.48
N ALA A 57 -2.80 50.41 21.29
CA ALA A 57 -3.80 51.43 21.00
C ALA A 57 -5.19 51.05 20.39
N GLN A 58 -6.20 51.49 21.16
CA GLN A 58 -7.60 51.85 20.83
C GLN A 58 -8.68 50.75 20.81
N GLY A 59 -9.65 50.93 21.72
CA GLY A 59 -11.00 50.37 21.59
C GLY A 59 -11.40 49.40 22.71
N SER A 60 -11.83 49.94 23.84
CA SER A 60 -12.39 49.24 25.00
C SER A 60 -13.63 48.40 24.62
N SER A 61 -13.45 47.16 24.15
CA SER A 61 -14.50 46.11 24.08
C SER A 61 -13.99 44.69 23.70
N THR A 62 -12.69 44.48 23.49
CA THR A 62 -12.15 43.19 22.96
C THR A 62 -11.64 42.20 24.01
N LEU A 63 -11.37 42.64 25.26
CA LEU A 63 -10.82 41.77 26.31
C LEU A 63 -11.80 40.69 26.82
N LEU A 64 -13.09 41.01 26.90
CA LEU A 64 -14.12 40.04 27.32
C LEU A 64 -14.41 39.01 26.22
N ARG A 65 -14.15 39.36 24.95
CA ARG A 65 -14.34 38.47 23.80
C ARG A 65 -13.19 37.46 23.66
N ALA A 66 -11.95 37.87 23.94
CA ALA A 66 -10.77 36.99 23.86
C ALA A 66 -10.67 35.97 25.02
N GLY A 67 -11.13 36.36 26.23
CA GLY A 67 -11.28 35.42 27.35
C GLY A 67 -12.41 34.40 27.12
N SER A 68 -13.52 34.85 26.52
CA SER A 68 -14.63 33.95 26.17
C SER A 68 -14.25 32.91 25.12
N THR A 69 -13.42 33.25 24.13
CA THR A 69 -13.02 32.28 23.09
C THR A 69 -12.05 31.23 23.64
N LYS A 70 -11.10 31.61 24.50
CA LYS A 70 -10.20 30.66 25.18
C LYS A 70 -10.95 29.75 26.16
N LEU A 71 -11.88 30.30 26.95
CA LEU A 71 -12.74 29.51 27.84
C LEU A 71 -13.64 28.54 27.05
N GLU A 72 -14.23 28.98 25.94
CA GLU A 72 -15.01 28.11 25.06
C GLU A 72 -14.13 27.04 24.38
N SER A 73 -12.87 27.34 24.02
CA SER A 73 -11.93 26.31 23.53
C SER A 73 -11.62 25.25 24.58
N ILE A 74 -11.38 25.64 25.84
CA ILE A 74 -11.14 24.71 26.95
C ILE A 74 -12.37 23.86 27.23
N LYS A 75 -13.57 24.47 27.22
CA LYS A 75 -14.85 23.79 27.38
C LYS A 75 -15.13 22.81 26.23
N ASN A 76 -14.88 23.21 24.98
CA ASN A 76 -15.04 22.32 23.83
C ASN A 76 -14.05 21.16 23.87
N TRP A 77 -12.81 21.41 24.30
CA TRP A 77 -11.80 20.38 24.53
C TRP A 77 -12.20 19.42 25.66
N SER A 78 -12.66 19.93 26.80
CA SER A 78 -13.07 19.10 27.94
C SER A 78 -14.30 18.25 27.63
N VAL A 79 -15.27 18.82 26.90
CA VAL A 79 -16.45 18.09 26.40
C VAL A 79 -16.05 17.02 25.40
N SER A 80 -15.16 17.33 24.46
CA SER A 80 -14.69 16.35 23.47
C SER A 80 -13.89 15.22 24.13
N THR A 81 -13.03 15.58 25.09
CA THR A 81 -12.25 14.63 25.90
C THR A 81 -13.19 13.72 26.68
N TYR A 82 -14.16 14.28 27.41
CA TYR A 82 -15.17 13.50 28.13
C TYR A 82 -15.97 12.59 27.20
N LYS A 83 -16.39 13.07 26.03
CA LYS A 83 -17.09 12.25 25.02
C LYS A 83 -16.24 11.07 24.55
N CYS A 84 -14.96 11.30 24.23
CA CYS A 84 -14.03 10.24 23.84
C CYS A 84 -13.81 9.24 24.98
N THR A 85 -13.56 9.72 26.21
CA THR A 85 -13.41 8.87 27.40
C THR A 85 -14.67 8.05 27.66
N LYS A 86 -15.85 8.68 27.54
CA LYS A 86 -17.15 8.03 27.68
C LYS A 86 -17.30 6.94 26.63
N GLN A 87 -17.17 7.26 25.35
CA GLN A 87 -17.26 6.29 24.25
C GLN A 87 -16.31 5.10 24.46
N LEU A 88 -15.06 5.37 24.78
CA LEU A 88 -14.06 4.36 25.10
C LEU A 88 -14.51 3.42 26.24
N LEU A 89 -15.11 3.96 27.30
CA LEU A 89 -15.65 3.19 28.42
C LEU A 89 -16.87 2.35 28.02
N TYR A 90 -17.79 2.90 27.21
CA TYR A 90 -18.98 2.16 26.74
C TYR A 90 -18.60 0.99 25.84
N GLU A 91 -17.63 1.18 24.94
CA GLU A 91 -17.08 0.11 24.11
C GLU A 91 -16.42 -1.00 24.94
N LYS A 92 -15.71 -0.62 26.00
CA LYS A 92 -15.02 -1.57 26.91
C LYS A 92 -15.97 -2.32 27.84
N LEU A 93 -17.13 -1.74 28.18
CA LEU A 93 -18.19 -2.38 28.97
C LEU A 93 -19.12 -3.26 28.11
N GLY A 94 -18.89 -3.36 26.80
CA GLY A 94 -19.78 -4.06 25.86
C GLY A 94 -21.13 -3.37 25.68
N LYS A 95 -21.26 -2.12 26.12
CA LYS A 95 -22.48 -1.30 26.06
C LYS A 95 -22.57 -0.47 24.78
N SER A 96 -21.50 -0.43 23.98
CA SER A 96 -21.44 0.20 22.65
C SER A 96 -20.51 -0.62 21.74
N SER A 97 -20.72 -0.57 20.43
CA SER A 97 -19.85 -1.24 19.46
C SER A 97 -18.50 -0.53 19.37
N ARG A 98 -17.42 -1.33 19.21
CA ARG A 98 -16.06 -0.82 19.07
C ARG A 98 -15.97 0.24 17.95
N THR A 99 -15.26 1.34 18.18
CA THR A 99 -14.84 2.25 17.11
C THR A 99 -13.81 1.50 16.27
N VAL A 100 -14.31 0.93 15.18
CA VAL A 100 -13.51 0.36 14.10
C VAL A 100 -13.50 1.42 13.02
N ASP A 101 -12.30 1.85 12.63
CA ASP A 101 -12.12 2.63 11.42
C ASP A 101 -12.21 1.65 10.24
N THR A 102 -13.44 1.42 9.78
CA THR A 102 -13.73 0.46 8.71
C THR A 102 -13.07 0.86 7.40
N GLU A 103 -12.83 2.16 7.20
CA GLU A 103 -12.14 2.68 6.02
C GLU A 103 -10.65 2.31 6.08
N LEU A 104 -9.98 2.54 7.22
CA LEU A 104 -8.57 2.17 7.39
C LEU A 104 -8.35 0.65 7.26
N GLU A 105 -9.23 -0.16 7.85
CA GLU A 105 -9.16 -1.63 7.73
C GLU A 105 -9.32 -2.09 6.26
N ALA A 106 -10.21 -1.45 5.50
CA ALA A 106 -10.36 -1.72 4.06
C ALA A 106 -9.12 -1.31 3.26
N GLN A 107 -8.51 -0.15 3.57
CA GLN A 107 -7.27 0.30 2.94
C GLN A 107 -6.08 -0.64 3.23
N ILE A 108 -5.98 -1.14 4.47
CA ILE A 108 -4.96 -2.13 4.86
C ILE A 108 -5.15 -3.43 4.07
N GLU A 109 -6.39 -3.90 3.90
CA GLU A 109 -6.64 -5.12 3.13
C GLU A 109 -6.31 -4.94 1.64
N MET A 110 -6.65 -3.79 1.06
CA MET A 110 -6.25 -3.43 -0.30
C MET A 110 -4.72 -3.40 -0.45
N LEU A 111 -3.98 -2.90 0.55
CA LEU A 111 -2.52 -2.92 0.55
C LEU A 111 -1.97 -4.36 0.57
N ARG A 112 -2.53 -5.24 1.42
CA ARG A 112 -2.15 -6.66 1.47
C ARG A 112 -2.42 -7.37 0.15
N GLU A 113 -3.55 -7.08 -0.49
CA GLU A 113 -3.86 -7.63 -1.81
C GLU A 113 -2.90 -7.13 -2.88
N THR A 114 -2.55 -5.85 -2.86
CA THR A 114 -1.58 -5.25 -3.78
C THR A 114 -0.20 -5.88 -3.62
N GLN A 115 0.26 -6.07 -2.37
CA GLN A 115 1.51 -6.77 -2.06
C GLN A 115 1.48 -8.21 -2.60
N ARG A 116 0.38 -8.95 -2.41
CA ARG A 116 0.20 -10.31 -2.98
C ARG A 116 0.29 -10.31 -4.50
N LYS A 117 -0.34 -9.34 -5.18
CA LYS A 117 -0.29 -9.21 -6.65
C LYS A 117 1.14 -8.94 -7.13
N TYR A 118 1.87 -8.03 -6.48
CA TYR A 118 3.26 -7.74 -6.82
C TYR A 118 4.16 -8.95 -6.58
N ASN A 119 4.02 -9.68 -5.47
CA ASN A 119 4.75 -10.93 -5.28
C ASN A 119 4.42 -11.99 -6.34
N GLY A 120 3.18 -12.02 -6.84
CA GLY A 120 2.80 -12.83 -7.99
C GLY A 120 3.58 -12.45 -9.26
N VAL A 121 3.69 -11.15 -9.56
CA VAL A 121 4.48 -10.64 -10.69
C VAL A 121 5.97 -10.94 -10.51
N LEU A 122 6.52 -10.73 -9.31
CA LEU A 122 7.92 -11.03 -8.99
C LEU A 122 8.26 -12.49 -9.32
N ARG A 123 7.39 -13.42 -8.88
CA ARG A 123 7.56 -14.86 -9.13
C ARG A 123 7.55 -15.18 -10.62
N LEU A 124 6.60 -14.64 -11.37
CA LEU A 124 6.50 -14.86 -12.82
C LEU A 124 7.69 -14.27 -13.57
N SER A 125 8.10 -13.05 -13.21
CA SER A 125 9.25 -12.39 -13.81
C SER A 125 10.57 -13.13 -13.50
N THR A 126 10.73 -13.65 -12.29
CA THR A 126 11.88 -14.51 -11.93
C THR A 126 11.89 -15.81 -12.76
N ALA A 127 10.72 -16.42 -12.98
CA ALA A 127 10.61 -17.59 -13.86
C ALA A 127 10.96 -17.25 -15.32
N LEU A 128 10.55 -16.07 -15.81
CA LEU A 128 10.92 -15.58 -17.13
C LEU A 128 12.43 -15.37 -17.25
N THR A 129 13.08 -14.77 -16.24
CA THR A 129 14.54 -14.62 -16.19
C THR A 129 15.25 -15.99 -16.32
N ALA A 130 14.77 -17.01 -15.61
CA ALA A 130 15.33 -18.36 -15.70
C ALA A 130 15.16 -18.96 -17.12
N GLN A 131 13.99 -18.81 -17.73
CA GLN A 131 13.73 -19.28 -19.09
C GLN A 131 14.58 -18.56 -20.13
N LEU A 132 14.75 -17.24 -20.02
CA LEU A 132 15.60 -16.46 -20.91
C LEU A 132 17.08 -16.84 -20.76
N THR A 133 17.53 -17.16 -19.55
CA THR A 133 18.89 -17.64 -19.30
C THR A 133 19.13 -18.98 -20.00
N ALA A 134 18.20 -19.93 -19.86
CA ALA A 134 18.27 -21.22 -20.56
C ALA A 134 18.23 -21.06 -22.09
N SER A 135 17.33 -20.21 -22.60
CA SER A 135 17.23 -19.89 -24.03
C SER A 135 18.52 -19.27 -24.57
N SER A 136 19.11 -18.32 -23.85
CA SER A 136 20.39 -17.68 -24.19
C SER A 136 21.54 -18.70 -24.23
N SER A 137 21.57 -19.67 -23.32
CA SER A 137 22.55 -20.78 -23.37
C SER A 137 22.38 -21.63 -24.64
N THR A 138 21.14 -21.98 -25.00
CA THR A 138 20.85 -22.75 -26.22
C THR A 138 21.22 -21.98 -27.49
N GLN A 139 20.96 -20.67 -27.53
CA GLN A 139 21.34 -19.81 -28.66
C GLN A 139 22.87 -19.79 -28.87
N ARG A 140 23.66 -19.70 -27.79
CA ARG A 140 25.13 -19.80 -27.88
C ARG A 140 25.57 -21.14 -28.49
N ALA A 141 25.04 -22.24 -27.98
CA ALA A 141 25.36 -23.57 -28.49
C ALA A 141 24.96 -23.75 -29.96
N LEU A 142 23.80 -23.24 -30.38
CA LEU A 142 23.37 -23.25 -31.78
C LEU A 142 24.30 -22.40 -32.66
N GLY A 143 24.73 -21.23 -32.18
CA GLY A 143 25.67 -20.37 -32.90
C GLY A 143 27.03 -21.05 -33.13
N GLU A 144 27.53 -21.77 -32.12
CA GLU A 144 28.76 -22.57 -32.22
C GLU A 144 28.59 -23.74 -33.20
N ALA A 145 27.49 -24.48 -33.10
CA ALA A 145 27.19 -25.58 -34.01
C ALA A 145 27.10 -25.10 -35.47
N PHE A 146 26.42 -23.99 -35.75
CA PHE A 146 26.38 -23.42 -37.10
C PHE A 146 27.76 -22.99 -37.59
N ALA A 147 28.60 -22.41 -36.74
CA ALA A 147 29.96 -22.06 -37.13
C ALA A 147 30.82 -23.30 -37.45
N GLU A 148 30.62 -24.42 -36.75
CA GLU A 148 31.28 -25.69 -37.03
C GLU A 148 30.79 -26.33 -38.34
N LEU A 149 29.47 -26.33 -38.58
CA LEU A 149 28.90 -26.81 -39.84
C LEU A 149 29.39 -26.00 -41.04
N ALA A 150 29.59 -24.68 -40.88
CA ALA A 150 30.14 -23.83 -41.92
C ALA A 150 31.54 -24.28 -42.38
N GLN A 151 32.35 -24.85 -41.47
CA GLN A 151 33.69 -25.37 -41.81
C GLN A 151 33.63 -26.73 -42.50
N LYS A 152 32.63 -27.55 -42.17
CA LYS A 152 32.46 -28.91 -42.68
C LYS A 152 31.73 -28.97 -44.03
N SER A 153 30.96 -27.93 -44.37
CA SER A 153 30.13 -27.88 -45.57
C SER A 153 30.38 -26.59 -46.34
N PRO A 154 31.49 -26.51 -47.13
CA PRO A 154 31.88 -25.30 -47.85
C PRO A 154 30.81 -24.81 -48.84
N GLU A 155 29.97 -25.71 -49.36
CA GLU A 155 28.87 -25.36 -50.28
C GLU A 155 27.77 -24.54 -49.61
N LEU A 156 27.61 -24.68 -48.29
CA LEU A 156 26.58 -23.99 -47.48
C LEU A 156 27.18 -22.99 -46.48
N GLN A 157 28.50 -22.76 -46.55
CA GLN A 157 29.26 -21.99 -45.56
C GLN A 157 28.62 -20.63 -45.24
N ASN A 158 28.25 -19.86 -46.26
CA ASN A 158 27.66 -18.52 -46.08
C ASN A 158 26.33 -18.57 -45.30
N GLN A 159 25.50 -19.58 -45.55
CA GLN A 159 24.19 -19.72 -44.90
C GLN A 159 24.37 -20.11 -43.43
N PHE A 160 25.30 -21.02 -43.14
CA PHE A 160 25.62 -21.40 -41.78
C PHE A 160 26.25 -20.25 -40.99
N LEU A 161 27.18 -19.49 -41.57
CA LEU A 161 27.76 -18.32 -40.91
C LEU A 161 26.70 -17.24 -40.63
N TYR A 162 25.81 -16.97 -41.59
CA TYR A 162 24.70 -16.04 -41.38
C TYR A 162 23.79 -16.45 -40.19
N ASN A 163 23.47 -17.74 -40.09
CA ASN A 163 22.69 -18.26 -38.96
C ASN A 163 23.48 -18.19 -37.64
N ALA A 164 24.78 -18.49 -37.66
CA ALA A 164 25.64 -18.37 -36.50
C ALA A 164 25.67 -16.92 -35.96
N ASP A 165 25.82 -15.95 -36.84
CA ASP A 165 25.83 -14.52 -36.47
C ASP A 165 24.46 -14.05 -35.97
N THR A 166 23.36 -14.57 -36.54
CA THR A 166 22.01 -14.33 -36.04
C THR A 166 21.86 -14.82 -34.59
N GLN A 167 22.33 -16.04 -34.28
CA GLN A 167 22.28 -16.57 -32.92
C GLN A 167 23.15 -15.77 -31.92
N ARG A 168 24.34 -15.31 -32.35
CA ARG A 168 25.19 -14.43 -31.53
C ARG A 168 24.52 -13.08 -31.25
N SER A 169 23.86 -12.50 -32.25
CA SER A 169 23.10 -11.25 -32.09
C SER A 169 21.95 -11.42 -31.10
N LEU A 170 21.19 -12.50 -31.23
CA LEU A 170 20.08 -12.82 -30.33
C LEU A 170 20.56 -13.01 -28.87
N THR A 171 21.69 -13.70 -28.69
CA THR A 171 22.32 -13.89 -27.37
C THR A 171 22.66 -12.54 -26.71
N ARG A 172 23.28 -11.61 -27.44
CA ARG A 172 23.63 -10.28 -26.92
C ARG A 172 22.39 -9.47 -26.51
N ASN A 173 21.31 -9.57 -27.29
CA ASN A 173 20.05 -8.93 -26.96
C ASN A 173 19.42 -9.55 -25.71
N CYS A 174 19.47 -10.88 -25.56
CA CYS A 174 19.02 -11.58 -24.36
C CYS A 174 19.80 -11.14 -23.11
N ASP A 175 21.12 -10.96 -23.20
CA ASP A 175 21.93 -10.51 -22.05
C ASP A 175 21.50 -9.11 -21.58
N THR A 176 21.19 -8.20 -22.52
CA THR A 176 20.65 -6.86 -22.20
C THR A 176 19.28 -6.93 -21.54
N LEU A 177 18.39 -7.77 -22.07
CA LEU A 177 17.05 -8.00 -21.50
C LEU A 177 17.12 -8.62 -20.11
N LEU A 178 18.02 -9.58 -19.89
CA LEU A 178 18.23 -10.22 -18.59
C LEU A 178 18.67 -9.19 -17.54
N ALA A 179 19.60 -8.31 -17.88
CA ALA A 179 20.03 -7.23 -16.98
C ALA A 179 18.85 -6.32 -16.58
N ALA A 180 18.01 -5.94 -17.53
CA ALA A 180 16.81 -5.14 -17.27
C ALA A 180 15.80 -5.88 -16.38
N LEU A 181 15.57 -7.17 -16.62
CA LEU A 181 14.68 -8.00 -15.79
C LEU A 181 15.21 -8.18 -14.38
N HIS A 182 16.53 -8.36 -14.20
CA HIS A 182 17.14 -8.42 -12.88
C HIS A 182 16.95 -7.11 -12.11
N PHE A 183 17.17 -5.97 -12.76
CA PHE A 183 16.90 -4.66 -12.16
C PHE A 183 15.42 -4.51 -11.77
N PHE A 184 14.50 -4.89 -12.66
CA PHE A 184 13.06 -4.88 -12.39
C PHE A 184 12.69 -5.75 -11.19
N ASN A 185 13.20 -6.99 -11.14
CA ASN A 185 12.94 -7.91 -10.02
C ASN A 185 13.44 -7.33 -8.69
N ASN A 186 14.63 -6.75 -8.66
CA ASN A 186 15.19 -6.14 -7.46
C ASN A 186 14.38 -4.93 -6.99
N ALA A 187 13.93 -4.09 -7.92
CA ALA A 187 13.07 -2.94 -7.61
C ALA A 187 11.71 -3.40 -7.05
N LEU A 188 11.13 -4.44 -7.64
CA LEU A 188 9.82 -4.95 -7.25
C LEU A 188 9.89 -5.73 -5.92
N ASP A 189 10.96 -6.48 -5.67
CA ASP A 189 11.24 -7.09 -4.37
C ASP A 189 11.39 -6.03 -3.27
N THR A 190 12.14 -4.96 -3.53
CA THR A 190 12.27 -3.85 -2.58
C THR A 190 10.91 -3.22 -2.26
N LEU A 191 10.09 -2.96 -3.28
CA LEU A 191 8.77 -2.37 -3.09
C LEU A 191 7.84 -3.29 -2.28
N ALA A 192 7.72 -4.56 -2.70
CA ALA A 192 6.74 -5.50 -2.13
C ALA A 192 7.19 -6.08 -0.78
N ASN A 193 8.47 -6.44 -0.65
CA ASN A 193 8.97 -7.20 0.50
C ASN A 193 9.73 -6.35 1.52
N ARG A 194 10.07 -5.10 1.19
CA ARG A 194 10.62 -4.13 2.16
C ARG A 194 9.63 -3.02 2.45
N SER A 195 9.38 -2.13 1.48
CA SER A 195 8.59 -0.91 1.72
C SER A 195 7.14 -1.18 2.17
N MET A 196 6.44 -2.08 1.47
CA MET A 196 5.07 -2.47 1.86
C MET A 196 5.07 -3.29 3.16
N ALA A 197 6.10 -4.11 3.38
CA ALA A 197 6.23 -4.90 4.61
C ALA A 197 6.43 -4.01 5.84
N ASP A 198 7.26 -2.97 5.76
CA ASP A 198 7.48 -1.98 6.82
C ASP A 198 6.19 -1.22 7.16
N THR A 199 5.41 -0.86 6.13
CA THR A 199 4.09 -0.24 6.32
C THR A 199 3.15 -1.17 7.08
N LEU A 200 3.08 -2.45 6.70
CA LEU A 200 2.25 -3.44 7.38
C LEU A 200 2.73 -3.75 8.82
N LEU A 201 4.03 -3.69 9.09
CA LEU A 201 4.57 -3.80 10.44
C LEU A 201 4.11 -2.62 11.32
N THR A 202 4.15 -1.41 10.77
CA THR A 202 3.64 -0.20 11.47
C THR A 202 2.15 -0.34 11.79
N VAL A 203 1.35 -0.85 10.84
CA VAL A 203 -0.07 -1.17 11.07
C VAL A 203 -0.24 -2.18 12.20
N ARG A 204 0.55 -3.26 12.24
CA ARG A 204 0.50 -4.25 13.34
C ARG A 204 0.86 -3.65 14.69
N ALA A 205 1.86 -2.76 14.74
CA ALA A 205 2.24 -2.06 15.97
C ALA A 205 1.11 -1.14 16.47
N TYR A 206 0.43 -0.44 15.56
CA TYR A 206 -0.77 0.33 15.88
C TYR A 206 -1.90 -0.56 16.42
N GLU A 207 -2.15 -1.70 15.79
CA GLU A 207 -3.14 -2.68 16.27
C GLU A 207 -2.79 -3.24 17.66
N ALA A 208 -1.52 -3.57 17.89
CA ALA A 208 -1.02 -4.09 19.17
C ALA A 208 -1.13 -3.05 20.30
N ALA A 209 -0.67 -1.82 20.07
CA ALA A 209 -0.84 -0.72 21.03
C ALA A 209 -2.32 -0.46 21.35
N ARG A 210 -3.20 -0.62 20.36
CA ARG A 210 -4.66 -0.54 20.55
C ARG A 210 -5.20 -1.69 21.39
N VAL A 211 -4.58 -2.88 21.38
CA VAL A 211 -4.97 -4.03 22.22
C VAL A 211 -4.36 -3.95 23.63
N ASP A 212 -3.12 -3.49 23.78
CA ASP A 212 -2.46 -3.39 25.08
C ASP A 212 -3.04 -2.28 25.95
N ASN A 213 -3.38 -1.12 25.36
CA ASN A 213 -4.20 -0.11 26.04
C ASN A 213 -5.56 -0.68 26.48
N LYS A 214 -6.13 -1.66 25.75
CA LYS A 214 -7.35 -2.36 26.19
C LYS A 214 -7.10 -3.32 27.35
N ARG A 215 -5.95 -3.99 27.40
CA ARG A 215 -5.58 -4.91 28.48
C ARG A 215 -5.27 -4.17 29.78
N ILE A 216 -4.45 -3.12 29.72
CA ILE A 216 -4.05 -2.31 30.88
C ILE A 216 -5.27 -1.64 31.54
N GLU A 217 -6.18 -1.09 30.75
CA GLU A 217 -7.42 -0.51 31.29
C GLU A 217 -8.38 -1.58 31.85
N LYS A 218 -8.44 -2.80 31.29
CA LYS A 218 -9.23 -3.89 31.88
C LYS A 218 -8.71 -4.23 33.28
N SER A 219 -7.39 -4.28 33.48
CA SER A 219 -6.77 -4.49 34.79
C SER A 219 -7.05 -3.31 35.75
N SER A 220 -7.00 -2.06 35.28
CA SER A 220 -7.37 -0.89 36.08
C SER A 220 -8.85 -0.86 36.49
N CYS A 221 -9.76 -1.28 35.60
CA CYS A 221 -11.19 -1.36 35.85
C CYS A 221 -11.59 -2.53 36.78
N ILE A 222 -10.85 -3.64 36.75
CA ILE A 222 -11.02 -4.72 37.73
C ILE A 222 -10.65 -4.20 39.12
N ASN A 223 -9.51 -3.53 39.27
CA ASN A 223 -9.12 -2.90 40.54
C ASN A 223 -10.12 -1.84 41.05
N LYS A 224 -10.86 -1.15 40.14
CA LYS A 224 -11.92 -0.21 40.52
C LYS A 224 -13.26 -0.86 40.87
N LYS A 225 -13.56 -2.05 40.34
CA LYS A 225 -14.81 -2.78 40.67
C LYS A 225 -14.80 -3.33 42.09
N ASP A 226 -13.62 -3.49 42.68
CA ASP A 226 -13.44 -3.92 44.08
C ASP A 226 -13.40 -2.74 45.06
N ILE A 227 -13.54 -1.50 44.59
CA ILE A 227 -13.72 -0.34 45.47
C ILE A 227 -15.21 -0.26 45.77
N ASP A 228 -15.59 -0.72 46.96
CA ASP A 228 -16.98 -0.66 47.40
C ASP A 228 -17.48 0.79 47.50
N LYS A 229 -18.80 0.95 47.51
CA LYS A 229 -19.43 2.28 47.57
C LYS A 229 -19.07 3.03 48.85
N GLU A 230 -18.78 2.31 49.95
CA GLU A 230 -18.36 2.92 51.21
C GLU A 230 -16.97 3.55 51.11
N THR A 231 -16.04 2.92 50.39
CA THR A 231 -14.69 3.42 50.18
C THR A 231 -14.69 4.66 49.29
N LEU A 232 -15.52 4.67 48.23
CA LEU A 232 -15.72 5.87 47.39
C LEU A 232 -16.35 7.03 48.17
N ILE A 233 -17.34 6.75 49.03
CA ILE A 233 -17.96 7.76 49.89
C ILE A 233 -16.96 8.27 50.94
N SER A 234 -16.15 7.38 51.53
CA SER A 234 -15.12 7.75 52.51
C SER A 234 -14.02 8.63 51.90
N MET A 235 -13.60 8.35 50.66
CA MET A 235 -12.63 9.18 49.95
C MET A 235 -13.21 10.56 49.61
N ALA A 236 -14.46 10.62 49.13
CA ALA A 236 -15.12 11.88 48.80
C ALA A 236 -15.37 12.77 50.04
N ILE A 237 -15.67 12.18 51.20
CA ILE A 237 -15.84 12.93 52.46
C ILE A 237 -14.50 13.48 52.95
N ARG A 238 -13.40 12.74 52.75
CA ARG A 238 -12.05 13.15 53.19
C ARG A 238 -11.52 14.36 52.40
N ASP A 239 -11.81 14.42 51.09
CA ASP A 239 -11.41 15.54 50.23
C ASP A 239 -12.28 16.80 50.43
N LEU A 240 -13.45 16.68 51.08
CA LEU A 240 -14.31 17.83 51.41
C LEU A 240 -13.99 18.50 52.75
N TYR A 241 -13.13 17.88 53.58
CA TYR A 241 -12.78 18.35 54.92
C TYR A 241 -11.29 18.71 55.09
N GLN A 242 -10.54 18.83 53.98
CA GLN A 242 -9.24 19.51 53.90
C GLN A 242 -9.38 20.79 53.08
#